data_AF-A0A7S2RJB6-F1
#
_entry.id   AF-A0A7S2RJB6-F1
#
_cell.length_a   1.000
_cell.length_b   1.000
_cell.length_c   1.000
_cell.angle_alpha   90.00
_cell.angle_beta   90.00
_cell.angle_gamma   90.00
#
_symmetry.space_group_name_H-M   'P 1'
#
loop_
_entity.id
_entity.type
_entity.pdbx_description
1 polymer ?
#
loop_
_entity_poly.entity_id
_entity_poly.type
_entity_poly.pdbx_seq_one_letter_code
_entity_poly.pdbx_strand_id
1 'polypeptide(L)'
;AAGIARVEEDLSAFLDLRERATSAEAMKQVGPSGGEGLLGQLGQYVRAVCVAKHAVGVSLEDSLPFHWAWRDAFKPSLSMKSKSCDFEKMAIVFNMGACFSRVGATTPRSDLAGIQRATEAFEQAAGVFHFLAQIAARHAASGAEAAPRLRADSAGTEPATSTTCDLSVAGLRMCVDLMLAQAQACRYELDLKQGAKDLERISGLAAGAAVSYRRSLTSLTGSATLLDLDLS
;
A
#
# COMPACT_ATOMS: atom_id res chain seq x y z
N ALA A 1 -34.01 22.77 5.85
CA ALA A 1 -33.36 23.31 4.63
C ALA A 1 -31.86 23.50 4.84
N ALA A 2 -31.40 24.43 5.69
CA ALA A 2 -29.97 24.71 5.88
C ALA A 2 -29.11 23.53 6.36
N GLY A 3 -29.64 22.68 7.26
CA GLY A 3 -28.89 21.50 7.74
C GLY A 3 -28.71 20.39 6.69
N ILE A 4 -29.65 20.24 5.76
CA ILE A 4 -29.57 19.24 4.68
C ILE A 4 -28.54 19.70 3.64
N ALA A 5 -28.59 20.98 3.24
CA ALA A 5 -27.65 21.56 2.30
C ALA A 5 -26.18 21.44 2.78
N ARG A 6 -25.94 21.61 4.08
CA ARG A 6 -24.60 21.44 4.66
C ARG A 6 -24.10 19.98 4.61
N VAL A 7 -24.98 19.02 4.86
CA VAL A 7 -24.63 17.58 4.77
C VAL A 7 -24.34 17.19 3.32
N GLU A 8 -25.09 17.73 2.36
CA GLU A 8 -24.84 17.52 0.93
C GLU A 8 -23.47 18.09 0.50
N GLU A 9 -23.12 19.29 0.98
CA GLU A 9 -21.82 19.92 0.74
C GLU A 9 -20.67 19.10 1.34
N ASP A 10 -20.79 18.68 2.60
CA ASP A 10 -19.79 17.84 3.29
C ASP A 10 -19.59 16.49 2.58
N LEU A 11 -20.68 15.87 2.09
CA LEU A 11 -20.63 14.62 1.34
C LEU A 11 -19.97 14.82 -0.03
N SER A 12 -20.31 15.89 -0.76
CA SER A 12 -19.66 16.21 -2.04
C SER A 12 -18.15 16.39 -1.85
N ALA A 13 -17.75 17.17 -0.85
CA ALA A 13 -16.34 17.38 -0.54
C ALA A 13 -15.59 16.08 -0.17
N PHE A 14 -16.26 15.16 0.54
CA PHE A 14 -15.71 13.85 0.85
C PHE A 14 -15.49 12.98 -0.40
N LEU A 15 -16.47 12.97 -1.32
CA LEU A 15 -16.38 12.22 -2.57
C LEU A 15 -15.32 12.80 -3.52
N ASP A 16 -15.25 14.12 -3.65
CA ASP A 16 -14.22 14.81 -4.46
C ASP A 16 -12.81 14.56 -3.90
N LEU A 17 -12.67 14.49 -2.58
CA LEU A 17 -11.41 14.13 -1.94
C LEU A 17 -11.02 12.68 -2.23
N ARG A 18 -11.99 11.75 -2.17
CA ARG A 18 -11.76 10.35 -2.53
C ARG A 18 -11.32 10.21 -3.98
N GLU A 19 -12.02 10.84 -4.91
CA GLU A 19 -11.71 10.76 -6.34
C GLU A 19 -10.27 11.21 -6.63
N ARG A 20 -9.87 12.37 -6.09
CA ARG A 20 -8.51 12.88 -6.24
C ARG A 20 -7.46 11.97 -5.58
N ALA A 21 -7.70 11.55 -4.34
CA ALA A 21 -6.74 10.73 -3.59
C ALA A 21 -6.54 9.32 -4.18
N THR A 22 -7.58 8.76 -4.82
CA THR A 22 -7.57 7.39 -5.36
C THR A 22 -7.31 7.32 -6.87
N SER A 23 -6.96 8.45 -7.49
CA SER A 23 -6.71 8.53 -8.92
C SER A 23 -5.49 7.69 -9.34
N ALA A 24 -5.74 6.68 -10.18
CA ALA A 24 -4.68 5.88 -10.79
C ALA A 24 -3.76 6.73 -11.68
N GLU A 25 -4.30 7.80 -12.28
CA GLU A 25 -3.52 8.73 -13.08
C GLU A 25 -2.58 9.57 -12.20
N ALA A 26 -3.07 10.05 -11.05
CA ALA A 26 -2.21 10.74 -10.08
C ALA A 26 -1.07 9.83 -9.60
N MET A 27 -1.36 8.55 -9.32
CA MET A 27 -0.33 7.57 -8.97
C MET A 27 0.70 7.39 -10.10
N LYS A 28 0.29 7.32 -11.37
CA LYS A 28 1.20 7.23 -12.52
C LYS A 28 2.08 8.47 -12.70
N GLN A 29 1.61 9.64 -12.26
CA GLN A 29 2.38 10.88 -12.38
C GLN A 29 3.36 11.09 -11.23
N VAL A 30 3.31 10.26 -10.17
CA VAL A 30 4.32 10.28 -9.10
C VAL A 30 5.69 9.99 -9.70
N GLY A 31 6.56 10.97 -9.55
CA GLY A 31 7.96 10.94 -9.95
C GLY A 31 8.90 11.37 -8.82
N PRO A 32 10.16 11.70 -9.12
CA PRO A 32 11.22 11.98 -8.14
C PRO A 32 10.92 13.15 -7.18
N SER A 33 10.06 14.06 -7.62
CA SER A 33 9.63 15.26 -6.89
C SER A 33 8.12 15.26 -6.60
N GLY A 34 7.40 14.20 -6.98
CA GLY A 34 5.96 14.24 -7.26
C GLY A 34 5.07 13.46 -6.30
N GLY A 35 5.58 13.00 -5.16
CA GLY A 35 4.80 12.22 -4.19
C GLY A 35 4.02 13.05 -3.17
N GLU A 36 4.53 14.23 -2.78
CA GLU A 36 4.02 14.98 -1.63
C GLU A 36 2.56 15.41 -1.79
N GLY A 37 2.16 15.86 -2.98
CA GLY A 37 0.78 16.26 -3.26
C GLY A 37 -0.20 15.10 -3.10
N LEU A 38 0.13 13.93 -3.68
CA LEU A 38 -0.71 12.74 -3.59
C LEU A 38 -0.72 12.18 -2.16
N LEU A 39 0.43 12.13 -1.48
CA LEU A 39 0.52 11.73 -0.06
C LEU A 39 -0.31 12.65 0.85
N GLY A 40 -0.30 13.96 0.57
CA GLY A 40 -1.15 14.93 1.24
C GLY A 40 -2.64 14.65 1.05
N GLN A 41 -3.06 14.34 -0.19
CA GLN A 41 -4.45 13.98 -0.51
C GLN A 41 -4.87 12.65 0.13
N LEU A 42 -4.05 11.60 0.03
CA LEU A 42 -4.26 10.31 0.70
C LEU A 42 -4.38 10.51 2.22
N GLY A 43 -3.53 11.34 2.81
CA GLY A 43 -3.54 11.64 4.25
C GLY A 43 -4.78 12.41 4.69
N GLN A 44 -5.21 13.41 3.90
CA GLN A 44 -6.47 14.12 4.13
C GLN A 44 -7.65 13.16 4.06
N TYR A 45 -7.67 12.27 3.06
CA TYR A 45 -8.76 11.33 2.86
C TYR A 45 -8.86 10.29 3.98
N VAL A 46 -7.74 9.69 4.43
CA VAL A 46 -7.76 8.77 5.60
C VAL A 46 -8.34 9.44 6.84
N ARG A 47 -7.96 10.70 7.12
CA ARG A 47 -8.54 11.46 8.24
C ARG A 47 -10.03 11.69 8.05
N ALA A 48 -10.46 12.03 6.83
CA ALA A 48 -11.86 12.20 6.52
C ALA A 48 -12.65 10.90 6.76
N VAL A 49 -12.13 9.73 6.35
CA VAL A 49 -12.78 8.43 6.61
C VAL A 49 -12.91 8.15 8.12
N CYS A 50 -11.90 8.50 8.93
CA CYS A 50 -11.96 8.34 10.38
C CYS A 50 -13.06 9.19 11.03
N VAL A 51 -13.28 10.41 10.54
CA VAL A 51 -14.35 11.31 11.02
C VAL A 51 -15.71 10.86 10.49
N ALA A 52 -15.79 10.51 9.20
CA ALA A 52 -17.01 10.15 8.52
C ALA A 52 -17.72 8.94 9.16
N LYS A 53 -16.98 8.00 9.76
CA LYS A 53 -17.52 6.81 10.45
C LYS A 53 -18.66 7.13 11.44
N HIS A 54 -18.65 8.33 12.05
CA HIS A 54 -19.67 8.77 13.01
C HIS A 54 -20.38 10.07 12.60
N ALA A 55 -20.05 10.65 11.45
CA ALA A 55 -20.45 12.01 11.09
C ALA A 55 -21.94 12.17 10.77
N VAL A 56 -22.60 11.12 10.28
CA VAL A 56 -24.02 11.14 9.87
C VAL A 56 -24.98 10.74 11.00
N GLY A 57 -24.49 10.62 12.25
CA GLY A 57 -25.30 10.21 13.40
C GLY A 57 -25.74 8.74 13.38
N VAL A 58 -25.39 8.01 12.33
CA VAL A 58 -25.61 6.58 12.14
C VAL A 58 -24.32 5.92 11.69
N SER A 59 -24.15 4.62 11.99
CA SER A 59 -22.98 3.86 11.53
C SER A 59 -23.01 3.76 10.00
N LEU A 60 -21.98 4.28 9.32
CA LEU A 60 -21.82 4.12 7.87
C LEU A 60 -21.85 2.64 7.46
N GLU A 61 -21.26 1.78 8.30
CA GLU A 61 -21.07 0.35 8.00
C GLU A 61 -22.40 -0.42 8.10
N ASP A 62 -23.25 -0.05 9.06
CA ASP A 62 -24.49 -0.79 9.37
C ASP A 62 -25.74 -0.19 8.72
N SER A 63 -25.76 1.13 8.54
CA SER A 63 -26.99 1.87 8.28
C SER A 63 -27.19 2.23 6.81
N LEU A 64 -26.12 2.16 5.99
CA LEU A 64 -26.18 2.57 4.59
C LEU A 64 -25.89 1.41 3.62
N PRO A 65 -26.57 1.35 2.46
CA PRO A 65 -26.37 0.32 1.46
C PRO A 65 -25.22 0.66 0.48
N PHE A 66 -24.08 1.15 0.98
CA PHE A 66 -22.90 1.42 0.15
C PHE A 66 -21.72 0.50 0.49
N HIS A 67 -20.77 0.38 -0.43
CA HIS A 67 -19.53 -0.38 -0.25
C HIS A 67 -18.38 0.38 -0.91
N TRP A 68 -17.21 0.34 -0.29
CA TRP A 68 -15.95 0.64 -0.96
C TRP A 68 -15.52 -0.54 -1.82
N ALA A 69 -14.95 -0.25 -2.99
CA ALA A 69 -14.48 -1.25 -3.92
C ALA A 69 -13.02 -0.96 -4.30
N TRP A 70 -12.18 -1.98 -4.22
CA TRP A 70 -10.79 -1.94 -4.65
C TRP A 70 -10.46 -3.16 -5.50
N ARG A 71 -9.57 -2.97 -6.47
CA ARG A 71 -8.93 -4.08 -7.18
C ARG A 71 -7.64 -4.43 -6.47
N ASP A 72 -7.31 -5.70 -6.49
CA ASP A 72 -6.05 -6.20 -5.97
C ASP A 72 -4.88 -5.61 -6.78
N ALA A 73 -3.88 -5.07 -6.08
CA ALA A 73 -2.74 -4.40 -6.68
C ALA A 73 -1.81 -5.35 -7.46
N PHE A 74 -1.81 -6.65 -7.14
CA PHE A 74 -0.95 -7.65 -7.79
C PHE A 74 -1.73 -8.53 -8.78
N LYS A 75 -3.02 -8.75 -8.53
CA LYS A 75 -3.93 -9.50 -9.41
C LYS A 75 -5.11 -8.61 -9.84
N PRO A 76 -4.95 -7.71 -10.83
CA PRO A 76 -5.98 -6.73 -11.19
C PRO A 76 -7.33 -7.30 -11.65
N SER A 77 -7.39 -8.60 -11.98
CA SER A 77 -8.63 -9.35 -12.25
C SER A 77 -9.46 -9.63 -11.00
N LEU A 78 -8.88 -9.52 -9.81
CA LEU A 78 -9.56 -9.68 -8.54
C LEU A 78 -10.02 -8.32 -7.99
N SER A 79 -11.24 -8.29 -7.47
CA SER A 79 -11.79 -7.13 -6.78
C SER A 79 -12.45 -7.50 -5.47
N MET A 80 -12.46 -6.55 -4.54
CA MET A 80 -13.05 -6.72 -3.22
C MET A 80 -13.93 -5.53 -2.88
N LYS A 81 -15.13 -5.84 -2.38
CA LYS A 81 -16.13 -4.86 -1.94
C LYS A 81 -16.35 -5.01 -0.44
N SER A 82 -16.32 -3.90 0.29
CA SER A 82 -16.53 -3.91 1.74
C SER A 82 -17.29 -2.70 2.24
N LYS A 83 -18.06 -2.88 3.30
CA LYS A 83 -18.63 -1.79 4.11
C LYS A 83 -17.70 -1.33 5.22
N SER A 84 -16.54 -1.96 5.40
CA SER A 84 -15.63 -1.65 6.51
C SER A 84 -14.84 -0.38 6.20
N CYS A 85 -14.90 0.60 7.12
CA CYS A 85 -14.04 1.78 7.06
C CYS A 85 -12.57 1.39 7.21
N ASP A 86 -12.28 0.31 7.94
CA ASP A 86 -10.91 -0.17 8.14
C ASP A 86 -10.33 -0.75 6.84
N PHE A 87 -11.16 -1.42 6.04
CA PHE A 87 -10.76 -1.83 4.68
C PHE A 87 -10.39 -0.64 3.81
N GLU A 88 -11.24 0.41 3.77
CA GLU A 88 -10.93 1.62 3.01
C GLU A 88 -9.62 2.26 3.51
N LYS A 89 -9.44 2.41 4.82
CA LYS A 89 -8.20 2.96 5.40
C LYS A 89 -6.98 2.12 5.02
N MET A 90 -7.06 0.79 5.09
CA MET A 90 -5.97 -0.10 4.73
C MET A 90 -5.59 0.05 3.25
N ALA A 91 -6.56 0.11 2.34
CA ALA A 91 -6.31 0.33 0.92
C ALA A 91 -5.65 1.70 0.65
N ILE A 92 -6.08 2.76 1.34
CA ILE A 92 -5.48 4.08 1.18
C ILE A 92 -4.06 4.14 1.75
N VAL A 93 -3.81 3.53 2.91
CA VAL A 93 -2.46 3.44 3.47
C VAL A 93 -1.56 2.56 2.60
N PHE A 94 -2.10 1.52 1.95
CA PHE A 94 -1.36 0.72 0.97
C PHE A 94 -0.91 1.61 -0.20
N ASN A 95 -1.81 2.46 -0.71
CA ASN A 95 -1.47 3.43 -1.76
C ASN A 95 -0.42 4.46 -1.32
N MET A 96 -0.33 4.81 -0.03
CA MET A 96 0.78 5.62 0.48
C MET A 96 2.12 4.88 0.35
N GLY A 97 2.15 3.60 0.71
CA GLY A 97 3.33 2.74 0.53
C GLY A 97 3.71 2.60 -0.95
N ALA A 98 2.72 2.43 -1.83
CA ALA A 98 2.92 2.37 -3.28
C ALA A 98 3.41 3.71 -3.87
N CYS A 99 2.96 4.84 -3.32
CA CYS A 99 3.46 6.15 -3.71
C CYS A 99 4.94 6.29 -3.37
N PHE A 100 5.35 5.94 -2.14
CA PHE A 100 6.76 5.95 -1.73
C PHE A 100 7.62 4.99 -2.57
N SER A 101 7.14 3.78 -2.84
CA SER A 101 7.87 2.82 -3.68
C SER A 101 8.09 3.36 -5.10
N ARG A 102 7.09 4.05 -5.65
CA ARG A 102 7.20 4.70 -6.96
C ARG A 102 8.15 5.88 -6.96
N VAL A 103 8.16 6.72 -5.91
CA VAL A 103 9.17 7.77 -5.76
C VAL A 103 10.58 7.15 -5.76
N GLY A 104 10.80 6.10 -4.98
CA GLY A 104 12.08 5.39 -4.93
C GLY A 104 12.49 4.80 -6.29
N ALA A 105 11.58 4.17 -7.00
CA ALA A 105 11.83 3.53 -8.30
C ALA A 105 12.07 4.53 -9.44
N THR A 106 11.45 5.71 -9.39
CA THR A 106 11.54 6.73 -10.45
C THR A 106 12.66 7.75 -10.21
N THR A 107 13.17 7.86 -8.98
CA THR A 107 14.24 8.80 -8.63
C THR A 107 15.55 8.46 -9.35
N PRO A 108 16.12 9.38 -10.15
CA PRO A 108 17.42 9.18 -10.77
C PRO A 108 18.51 8.95 -9.72
N ARG A 109 19.24 7.83 -9.85
CA ARG A 109 20.34 7.47 -8.95
C ARG A 109 21.72 7.85 -9.51
N SER A 110 21.77 8.90 -10.34
CA SER A 110 23.00 9.37 -11.00
C SER A 110 23.95 10.12 -10.07
N ASP A 111 23.47 10.65 -8.95
CA ASP A 111 24.27 11.35 -7.94
C ASP A 111 23.96 10.88 -6.52
N LEU A 112 24.78 11.33 -5.56
CA LEU A 112 24.67 10.89 -4.16
C LEU A 112 23.31 11.28 -3.55
N ALA A 113 22.79 12.47 -3.89
CA ALA A 113 21.54 12.98 -3.36
C ALA A 113 20.33 12.18 -3.89
N GLY A 114 20.36 11.78 -5.17
CA GLY A 114 19.35 10.93 -5.79
C GLY A 114 19.34 9.53 -5.20
N ILE A 115 20.51 8.93 -4.95
CA ILE A 115 20.62 7.63 -4.28
C ILE A 115 20.06 7.71 -2.84
N GLN A 116 20.39 8.76 -2.09
CA GLN A 116 19.86 8.98 -0.74
C GLN A 116 18.34 9.13 -0.75
N ARG A 117 17.79 9.98 -1.63
CA ARG A 117 16.34 10.17 -1.77
C ARG A 117 15.61 8.87 -2.14
N ALA A 118 16.17 8.09 -3.06
CA ALA A 118 15.60 6.78 -3.42
C ALA A 118 15.62 5.82 -2.22
N THR A 119 16.72 5.80 -1.46
CA THR A 119 16.86 4.99 -0.23
C THR A 119 15.78 5.36 0.79
N GLU A 120 15.64 6.65 1.11
CA GLU A 120 14.66 7.15 2.07
C GLU A 120 13.23 6.80 1.65
N ALA A 121 12.90 6.95 0.36
CA ALA A 121 11.59 6.60 -0.16
C ALA A 121 11.30 5.09 -0.03
N PHE A 122 12.27 4.22 -0.31
CA PHE A 122 12.09 2.77 -0.10
C PHE A 122 11.95 2.41 1.38
N GLU A 123 12.71 3.05 2.27
CA GLU A 123 12.58 2.84 3.72
C GLU A 123 11.22 3.30 4.25
N GLN A 124 10.70 4.42 3.75
CA GLN A 124 9.35 4.92 4.04
C GLN A 124 8.28 3.93 3.55
N ALA A 125 8.40 3.43 2.32
CA ALA A 125 7.49 2.41 1.78
C ALA A 125 7.49 1.14 2.64
N ALA A 126 8.68 0.64 3.02
CA ALA A 126 8.82 -0.51 3.90
C ALA A 126 8.13 -0.29 5.25
N GLY A 127 8.29 0.88 5.85
CA GLY A 127 7.63 1.25 7.11
C GLY A 127 6.10 1.22 7.00
N VAL A 128 5.55 1.78 5.92
CA VAL A 128 4.10 1.78 5.67
C VAL A 128 3.55 0.36 5.50
N PHE A 129 4.20 -0.48 4.67
CA PHE A 129 3.78 -1.87 4.48
C PHE A 129 3.92 -2.70 5.75
N HIS A 130 4.97 -2.45 6.55
CA HIS A 130 5.16 -3.13 7.83
C HIS A 130 4.05 -2.78 8.82
N PHE A 131 3.65 -1.52 8.91
CA PHE A 131 2.52 -1.08 9.71
C PHE A 131 1.22 -1.78 9.30
N LEU A 132 0.94 -1.85 8.00
CA LEU A 132 -0.22 -2.60 7.48
C LEU A 132 -0.15 -4.09 7.79
N ALA A 133 1.03 -4.72 7.70
CA ALA A 133 1.18 -6.14 8.00
C ALA A 133 0.82 -6.46 9.46
N GLN A 134 1.15 -5.55 10.39
CA GLN A 134 0.75 -5.68 11.79
C GLN A 134 -0.77 -5.55 11.97
N ILE A 135 -1.41 -4.61 11.28
CA ILE A 135 -2.86 -4.45 11.29
C ILE A 135 -3.53 -5.72 10.74
N ALA A 136 -3.13 -6.18 9.55
CA ALA A 136 -3.65 -7.38 8.92
C ALA A 136 -3.51 -8.62 9.83
N ALA A 137 -2.36 -8.77 10.50
CA ALA A 137 -2.15 -9.87 11.45
C ALA A 137 -3.09 -9.81 12.66
N ARG A 138 -3.38 -8.60 13.18
CA ARG A 138 -4.34 -8.43 14.28
C ARG A 138 -5.76 -8.77 13.84
N HIS A 139 -6.18 -8.34 12.65
CA HIS A 139 -7.48 -8.71 12.09
C HIS A 139 -7.59 -10.23 11.92
N ALA A 140 -6.57 -10.88 11.36
CA ALA A 140 -6.54 -12.33 11.21
C ALA A 140 -6.62 -13.07 12.56
N ALA A 141 -5.92 -12.59 13.59
CA ALA A 141 -5.94 -13.19 14.93
C ALA A 141 -7.26 -12.97 15.69
N SER A 142 -7.96 -11.88 15.42
CA SER A 142 -9.23 -11.55 16.10
C SER A 142 -10.39 -12.46 15.72
N GLY A 143 -10.25 -13.31 14.69
CA GLY A 143 -11.33 -14.16 14.19
C GLY A 143 -12.57 -13.40 13.69
N ALA A 144 -12.49 -12.07 13.62
CA ALA A 144 -13.63 -11.24 13.28
C ALA A 144 -14.01 -11.48 11.81
N GLU A 145 -15.29 -11.77 11.57
CA GLU A 145 -15.95 -11.79 10.26
C GLU A 145 -15.81 -10.47 9.46
N ALA A 146 -15.11 -9.46 10.01
CA ALA A 146 -14.88 -8.14 9.45
C ALA A 146 -13.84 -8.10 8.31
N ALA A 147 -13.14 -9.21 8.02
CA ALA A 147 -12.31 -9.30 6.83
C ALA A 147 -13.23 -9.39 5.58
N PRO A 148 -13.16 -8.41 4.66
CA PRO A 148 -14.11 -8.34 3.54
C PRO A 148 -13.98 -9.57 2.64
N ARG A 149 -15.10 -10.17 2.25
CA ARG A 149 -15.09 -11.35 1.38
C ARG A 149 -14.90 -10.90 -0.07
N LEU A 150 -13.91 -11.48 -0.77
CA LEU A 150 -13.80 -11.33 -2.22
C LEU A 150 -15.09 -11.80 -2.91
N ARG A 151 -15.60 -11.00 -3.85
CA ARG A 151 -16.55 -11.49 -4.86
C ARG A 151 -15.75 -11.63 -6.15
N ALA A 152 -15.58 -12.86 -6.63
CA ALA A 152 -15.05 -13.07 -7.97
C ALA A 152 -16.03 -12.48 -8.99
N ASP A 153 -15.52 -11.63 -9.88
CA ASP A 153 -16.32 -10.95 -10.91
C ASP A 153 -16.60 -11.86 -12.13
N SER A 154 -16.24 -13.15 -12.06
CA SER A 154 -16.46 -14.12 -13.13
C SER A 154 -16.82 -15.50 -12.58
N ALA A 155 -17.81 -16.14 -13.20
CA ALA A 155 -18.24 -17.51 -12.96
C ALA A 155 -17.06 -18.48 -12.83
N GLY A 156 -16.77 -18.93 -11.62
CA GLY A 156 -15.68 -19.85 -11.35
C GLY A 156 -15.59 -20.18 -9.87
N THR A 157 -15.75 -21.46 -9.55
CA THR A 157 -15.66 -22.06 -8.22
C THR A 157 -14.22 -21.98 -7.70
N GLU A 158 -13.84 -20.88 -7.06
CA GLU A 158 -12.61 -20.80 -6.28
C GLU A 158 -12.97 -20.48 -4.81
N PRO A 159 -12.29 -21.11 -3.83
CA PRO A 159 -12.61 -20.91 -2.43
C PRO A 159 -12.38 -19.45 -2.03
N ALA A 160 -13.37 -18.85 -1.39
CA ALA A 160 -13.34 -17.47 -0.92
C ALA A 160 -12.22 -17.26 0.10
N THR A 161 -11.05 -16.81 -0.35
CA THR A 161 -10.05 -16.20 0.52
C THR A 161 -10.59 -14.85 0.98
N SER A 162 -10.49 -14.57 2.27
CA SER A 162 -11.18 -13.46 2.96
C SER A 162 -10.46 -12.11 2.85
N THR A 163 -9.45 -11.96 1.98
CA THR A 163 -8.70 -10.71 1.76
C THR A 163 -7.96 -10.81 0.42
N THR A 164 -7.86 -9.70 -0.31
CA THR A 164 -7.00 -9.57 -1.49
C THR A 164 -5.53 -9.87 -1.13
N CYS A 165 -4.75 -10.35 -2.09
CA CYS A 165 -3.39 -10.79 -1.85
C CYS A 165 -2.47 -9.63 -1.46
N ASP A 166 -2.74 -8.43 -1.94
CA ASP A 166 -2.06 -7.17 -1.59
C ASP A 166 -2.23 -6.71 -0.13
N LEU A 167 -3.38 -6.97 0.48
CA LEU A 167 -3.68 -6.65 1.88
C LEU A 167 -3.52 -7.85 2.83
N SER A 168 -3.15 -9.01 2.29
CA SER A 168 -2.81 -10.18 3.10
C SER A 168 -1.51 -9.96 3.89
N VAL A 169 -1.37 -10.64 5.03
CA VAL A 169 -0.12 -10.60 5.83
C VAL A 169 1.09 -11.02 4.99
N ALA A 170 0.92 -12.02 4.11
CA ALA A 170 1.99 -12.51 3.25
C ALA A 170 2.37 -11.47 2.18
N GLY A 171 1.39 -10.89 1.48
CA GLY A 171 1.63 -9.86 0.46
C GLY A 171 2.28 -8.61 1.03
N LEU A 172 1.82 -8.14 2.19
CA LEU A 172 2.42 -6.98 2.86
C LEU A 172 3.86 -7.26 3.32
N ARG A 173 4.14 -8.46 3.85
CA ARG A 173 5.52 -8.86 4.21
C ARG A 173 6.43 -8.97 3.00
N MET A 174 5.92 -9.48 1.88
CA MET A 174 6.65 -9.47 0.61
C MET A 174 7.01 -8.04 0.21
N CYS A 175 6.07 -7.10 0.28
CA CYS A 175 6.37 -5.69 0.00
C CYS A 175 7.43 -5.11 0.94
N VAL A 176 7.39 -5.41 2.24
CA VAL A 176 8.43 -4.99 3.19
C VAL A 176 9.79 -5.51 2.77
N ASP A 177 9.90 -6.81 2.52
CA ASP A 177 11.18 -7.44 2.16
C ASP A 177 11.72 -6.90 0.84
N LEU A 178 10.85 -6.66 -0.15
CA LEU A 178 11.22 -6.06 -1.43
C LEU A 178 11.72 -4.62 -1.25
N MET A 179 11.02 -3.78 -0.49
CA MET A 179 11.41 -2.39 -0.27
C MET A 179 12.72 -2.28 0.50
N LEU A 180 12.94 -3.12 1.51
CA LEU A 180 14.22 -3.18 2.23
C LEU A 180 15.37 -3.65 1.34
N ALA A 181 15.12 -4.61 0.44
CA ALA A 181 16.12 -5.04 -0.55
C ALA A 181 16.53 -3.89 -1.48
N GLN A 182 15.55 -3.11 -1.97
CA GLN A 182 15.79 -1.94 -2.82
C GLN A 182 16.57 -0.85 -2.07
N ALA A 183 16.22 -0.57 -0.81
CA ALA A 183 16.95 0.38 0.03
C ALA A 183 18.41 -0.05 0.26
N GLN A 184 18.64 -1.34 0.55
CA GLN A 184 20.00 -1.88 0.73
C GLN A 184 20.82 -1.80 -0.57
N ALA A 185 20.21 -2.09 -1.72
CA ALA A 185 20.85 -1.93 -3.02
C ALA A 185 21.25 -0.46 -3.29
N CYS A 186 20.38 0.50 -2.96
CA CYS A 186 20.71 1.92 -3.07
C CYS A 186 21.87 2.32 -2.13
N ARG A 187 21.89 1.82 -0.90
CA ARG A 187 22.99 2.10 0.05
C ARG A 187 24.32 1.51 -0.42
N TYR A 188 24.29 0.33 -1.05
CA TYR A 188 25.46 -0.24 -1.71
C TYR A 188 25.96 0.64 -2.85
N GLU A 189 25.06 1.11 -3.74
CA GLU A 189 25.40 2.07 -4.80
C GLU A 189 26.02 3.36 -4.23
N LEU A 190 25.47 3.87 -3.12
CA LEU A 190 25.97 5.07 -2.44
C LEU A 190 27.41 4.91 -1.96
N ASP A 191 27.69 3.81 -1.26
CA ASP A 191 29.02 3.52 -0.70
C ASP A 191 30.08 3.37 -1.80
N LEU A 192 29.74 2.68 -2.90
CA LEU A 192 30.62 2.58 -4.06
C LEU A 192 30.93 3.97 -4.66
N LYS A 193 29.91 4.81 -4.81
CA LYS A 193 30.05 6.15 -5.40
C LYS A 193 30.82 7.12 -4.52
N GLN A 194 30.79 6.92 -3.19
CA GLN A 194 31.61 7.66 -2.23
C GLN A 194 33.04 7.15 -2.12
N GLY A 195 33.40 6.06 -2.82
CA GLY A 195 34.73 5.47 -2.74
C GLY A 195 35.00 4.82 -1.38
N ALA A 196 33.98 4.25 -0.74
CA ALA A 196 34.12 3.54 0.51
C ALA A 196 35.17 2.42 0.38
N LYS A 197 36.05 2.31 1.38
CA LYS A 197 37.12 1.30 1.43
C LYS A 197 36.83 0.16 2.40
N ASP A 198 35.74 0.27 3.16
CA ASP A 198 35.29 -0.73 4.10
C ASP A 198 34.60 -1.88 3.36
N LEU A 199 35.39 -2.91 3.03
CA LEU A 199 34.93 -4.10 2.32
C LEU A 199 33.91 -4.91 3.13
N GLU A 200 34.00 -4.88 4.46
CA GLU A 200 33.05 -5.59 5.33
C GLU A 200 31.67 -4.93 5.23
N ARG A 201 31.60 -3.60 5.31
CA ARG A 201 30.36 -2.84 5.09
C ARG A 201 29.79 -3.05 3.70
N ILE A 202 30.60 -2.93 2.65
CA ILE A 202 30.16 -3.07 1.25
C ILE A 202 29.61 -4.49 0.99
N SER A 203 30.34 -5.52 1.43
CA SER A 203 29.90 -6.91 1.28
C SER A 203 28.66 -7.22 2.12
N GLY A 204 28.56 -6.65 3.32
CA GLY A 204 27.39 -6.75 4.19
C GLY A 204 26.11 -6.17 3.56
N LEU A 205 26.21 -5.01 2.91
CA LEU A 205 25.07 -4.40 2.20
C LEU A 205 24.63 -5.25 1.00
N ALA A 206 25.57 -5.75 0.19
CA ALA A 206 25.27 -6.62 -0.93
C ALA A 206 24.63 -7.96 -0.47
N ALA A 207 25.19 -8.58 0.57
CA ALA A 207 24.65 -9.80 1.16
C ALA A 207 23.26 -9.57 1.75
N GLY A 208 23.05 -8.45 2.45
CA GLY A 208 21.76 -8.03 2.99
C GLY A 208 20.70 -7.92 1.89
N ALA A 209 21.02 -7.20 0.80
CA ALA A 209 20.10 -7.06 -0.34
C ALA A 209 19.72 -8.43 -0.92
N ALA A 210 20.70 -9.32 -1.14
CA ALA A 210 20.45 -10.67 -1.66
C ALA A 210 19.56 -11.51 -0.72
N VAL A 211 19.76 -11.42 0.60
CA VAL A 211 18.91 -12.11 1.59
C VAL A 211 17.48 -11.57 1.55
N SER A 212 17.32 -10.25 1.50
CA SER A 212 16.00 -9.61 1.44
C SER A 212 15.24 -9.98 0.15
N TYR A 213 15.90 -9.97 -1.00
CA TYR A 213 15.31 -10.46 -2.26
C TYR A 213 14.89 -11.92 -2.18
N ARG A 214 15.72 -12.78 -1.58
CA ARG A 214 15.39 -14.20 -1.39
C ARG A 214 14.18 -14.41 -0.50
N ARG A 215 14.05 -13.63 0.58
CA ARG A 215 12.88 -13.69 1.48
C ARG A 215 11.61 -13.22 0.79
N SER A 216 11.69 -12.16 -0.02
CA SER A 216 10.57 -11.71 -0.86
C SER A 216 10.13 -12.83 -1.81
N LEU A 217 11.07 -13.48 -2.50
CA LEU A 217 10.79 -14.60 -3.39
C LEU A 217 10.19 -15.80 -2.63
N THR A 218 10.71 -16.12 -1.46
CA THR A 218 10.18 -17.21 -0.62
C THR A 218 8.75 -16.92 -0.16
N SER A 219 8.45 -15.66 0.18
CA SER A 219 7.09 -15.23 0.55
C SER A 219 6.12 -15.34 -0.63
N LEU A 220 6.59 -15.00 -1.84
CA LEU A 220 5.85 -15.14 -3.09
C LEU A 220 5.55 -16.62 -3.41
N THR A 221 6.56 -17.49 -3.40
CA THR A 221 6.42 -18.91 -3.76
C THR A 221 5.79 -19.77 -2.67
N GLY A 222 5.88 -19.34 -1.41
CA GLY A 222 5.39 -20.10 -0.25
C GLY A 222 3.95 -19.77 0.16
N SER A 223 3.32 -18.77 -0.46
CA SER A 223 1.97 -18.31 -0.10
C SER A 223 0.96 -18.70 -1.16
N ALA A 224 -0.05 -19.50 -0.78
CA ALA A 224 -1.12 -19.91 -1.67
C ALA A 224 -1.86 -18.73 -2.34
N THR A 225 -1.93 -17.60 -1.67
CA THR A 225 -2.56 -16.37 -2.21
C THR A 225 -1.72 -15.68 -3.29
N LEU A 226 -0.41 -15.93 -3.33
CA LEU A 226 0.57 -15.26 -4.20
C LEU A 226 1.16 -16.18 -5.30
N LEU A 227 0.85 -17.48 -5.27
CA LEU A 227 1.43 -18.51 -6.17
C LEU A 227 1.23 -18.23 -7.67
N ASP A 228 0.18 -17.50 -8.06
CA ASP A 228 -0.14 -17.18 -9.47
C ASP A 228 0.20 -15.74 -9.86
N LEU A 229 1.06 -15.05 -9.10
CA LEU A 229 1.56 -13.76 -9.54
C LEU A 229 2.48 -13.98 -10.74
N ASP A 230 1.97 -13.66 -11.92
CA ASP A 230 2.74 -13.63 -13.15
C ASP A 230 3.77 -12.50 -13.04
N LEU A 231 5.04 -12.88 -12.87
CA LEU A 231 6.17 -11.95 -12.81
C LEU A 231 6.74 -11.62 -14.21
N SER A 232 6.06 -12.02 -15.29
CA SER A 232 6.51 -11.80 -16.67
C SER A 232 6.22 -10.40 -17.21
#